data_AF-A0A9E4Q8L7-F1
#
_entry.id   AF-A0A9E4Q8L7-F1
#
_cell.length_a   1.000
_cell.length_b   1.000
_cell.length_c   1.000
_cell.angle_alpha   90.00
_cell.angle_beta   90.00
_cell.angle_gamma   90.00
#
_symmetry.space_group_name_H-M   'P 1'
#
loop_
_entity.id
_entity.type
_entity.pdbx_description
1 polymer ?
#
loop_
_entity_poly.entity_id
_entity_poly.type
_entity_poly.pdbx_seq_one_letter_code
_entity_poly.pdbx_strand_id
1 'polypeptide(L)'
;MPNLPLHIYLAEQAAEILDWGHVFDHIGSYYLGSTAPDIRAMTRWPRERTHFAPLSVEEVGTGARTMLQRYPELADHPDMSPATRAFVLGYISHLIADEVWITTMFRPHFDNHNMIT
;
A
#
# COMPACT_ATOMS: atom_id res chain seq x y z
N MET A 1 7.19 -0.73 10.07
CA MET A 1 6.06 -0.48 9.15
C MET A 1 5.04 0.35 9.90
N PRO A 2 4.30 1.23 9.21
CA PRO A 2 3.12 1.88 9.78
C PRO A 2 2.18 0.84 10.40
N ASN A 3 1.47 1.20 11.46
CA ASN A 3 0.44 0.32 12.02
C ASN A 3 -0.90 0.55 11.30
N LEU A 4 -1.87 -0.31 11.56
CA LEU A 4 -3.18 -0.27 10.91
C LEU A 4 -3.88 1.11 11.00
N PRO A 5 -3.93 1.79 12.16
CA PRO A 5 -4.47 3.15 12.24
C PRO A 5 -3.71 4.18 11.39
N LEU A 6 -2.37 4.09 11.33
CA LEU A 6 -1.58 5.01 10.53
C LEU A 6 -1.82 4.81 9.01
N HIS A 7 -2.06 3.57 8.55
CA HIS A 7 -2.45 3.34 7.16
C HIS A 7 -3.80 3.96 6.80
N ILE A 8 -4.80 3.89 7.69
CA ILE A 8 -6.10 4.55 7.48
C ILE A 8 -5.90 6.07 7.39
N TYR A 9 -5.15 6.65 8.34
CA TYR A 9 -4.86 8.08 8.35
C TYR A 9 -4.15 8.54 7.07
N LEU A 10 -3.06 7.85 6.66
CA LEU A 10 -2.33 8.22 5.45
C LEU A 10 -3.20 8.07 4.19
N ALA A 11 -4.08 7.07 4.15
CA ALA A 11 -5.03 6.91 3.05
C ALA A 11 -6.02 8.09 2.99
N GLU A 12 -6.59 8.51 4.12
CA GLU A 12 -7.48 9.67 4.21
C GLU A 12 -6.77 10.94 3.71
N GLN A 13 -5.56 11.21 4.21
CA GLN A 13 -4.77 12.38 3.79
C GLN A 13 -4.45 12.35 2.29
N ALA A 14 -4.12 11.20 1.73
CA ALA A 14 -3.88 11.07 0.30
C ALA A 14 -5.14 11.37 -0.54
N ALA A 15 -6.31 10.89 -0.10
CA ALA A 15 -7.57 11.15 -0.79
C ALA A 15 -7.97 12.63 -0.75
N GLU A 16 -7.73 13.30 0.38
CA GLU A 16 -7.95 14.75 0.53
C GLU A 16 -7.01 15.56 -0.36
N ILE A 17 -5.70 15.27 -0.34
CA ILE A 17 -4.69 16.01 -1.09
C ILE A 17 -4.86 15.86 -2.61
N LEU A 18 -5.24 14.66 -3.07
CA LEU A 18 -5.42 14.35 -4.49
C LEU A 18 -6.82 14.67 -5.01
N ASP A 19 -7.69 15.23 -4.16
CA ASP A 19 -9.08 15.56 -4.46
C ASP A 19 -9.86 14.37 -5.04
N TRP A 20 -9.68 13.19 -4.45
CA TRP A 20 -10.36 11.96 -4.85
C TRP A 20 -11.77 11.90 -4.25
N GLY A 21 -12.60 12.91 -4.52
CA GLY A 21 -13.96 13.05 -3.98
C GLY A 21 -14.81 11.76 -4.07
N HIS A 22 -14.68 11.01 -5.17
CA HIS A 22 -15.38 9.76 -5.42
C HIS A 22 -14.99 8.59 -4.49
N VAL A 23 -13.85 8.67 -3.80
CA VAL A 23 -13.43 7.68 -2.80
C VAL A 23 -14.32 7.77 -1.57
N PHE A 24 -14.79 8.98 -1.21
CA PHE A 24 -15.64 9.19 -0.03
C PHE A 24 -17.02 8.53 -0.17
N ASP A 25 -17.54 8.38 -1.40
CA ASP A 25 -18.77 7.61 -1.66
C ASP A 25 -18.61 6.11 -1.34
N HIS A 26 -17.36 5.62 -1.27
CA HIS A 26 -17.01 4.22 -1.03
C HIS A 26 -15.93 4.06 0.06
N ILE A 27 -15.93 4.95 1.07
CA ILE A 27 -14.87 5.07 2.08
C ILE A 27 -14.58 3.76 2.82
N GLY A 28 -15.60 2.94 3.08
CA GLY A 28 -15.41 1.62 3.71
C GLY A 28 -14.59 0.66 2.85
N SER A 29 -14.77 0.69 1.53
CA SER A 29 -13.96 -0.13 0.60
C SER A 29 -12.53 0.39 0.51
N TYR A 30 -12.36 1.72 0.53
CA TYR A 30 -11.05 2.37 0.54
C TYR A 30 -10.23 2.01 1.79
N TYR A 31 -10.81 2.14 2.98
CA TYR A 31 -10.14 1.78 4.25
C TYR A 31 -9.91 0.29 4.40
N LEU A 32 -10.81 -0.55 3.85
CA LEU A 32 -10.54 -1.97 3.75
C LEU A 32 -9.32 -2.24 2.86
N GLY A 33 -9.22 -1.55 1.72
CA GLY A 33 -8.07 -1.63 0.82
C GLY A 33 -6.76 -1.24 1.51
N SER A 34 -6.75 -0.13 2.25
CA SER A 34 -5.54 0.38 2.92
C SER A 34 -5.03 -0.47 4.07
N THR A 35 -5.78 -1.48 4.49
CA THR A 35 -5.42 -2.38 5.60
C THR A 35 -5.35 -3.84 5.18
N ALA A 36 -5.90 -4.22 4.02
CA ALA A 36 -5.94 -5.60 3.54
C ALA A 36 -4.56 -6.28 3.42
N PRO A 37 -3.47 -5.62 2.98
CA PRO A 37 -2.16 -6.29 2.86
C PRO A 37 -1.63 -6.87 4.18
N ASP A 38 -1.98 -6.25 5.30
CA ASP A 38 -1.58 -6.63 6.66
C ASP A 38 -2.27 -7.89 7.19
N ILE A 39 -3.19 -8.49 6.44
CA ILE A 39 -3.71 -9.84 6.73
C ILE A 39 -2.57 -10.87 6.89
N ARG A 40 -1.39 -10.56 6.35
CA ARG A 40 -0.12 -11.26 6.60
C ARG A 40 0.17 -11.49 8.08
N ALA A 41 -0.17 -10.55 8.97
CA ALA A 41 0.03 -10.71 10.42
C ALA A 41 -0.67 -11.97 10.97
N MET A 42 -1.77 -12.38 10.32
CA MET A 42 -2.50 -13.59 10.65
C MET A 42 -2.06 -14.80 9.80
N THR A 43 -1.91 -14.61 8.49
CA THR A 43 -1.66 -15.74 7.56
C THR A 43 -0.20 -16.20 7.53
N ARG A 44 0.74 -15.35 7.98
CA ARG A 44 2.19 -15.57 7.93
C ARG A 44 2.73 -15.86 6.52
N TRP A 45 2.00 -15.45 5.49
CA TRP A 45 2.45 -15.62 4.10
C TRP A 45 3.71 -14.78 3.80
N PRO A 46 4.47 -15.15 2.75
CA PRO A 46 5.51 -14.29 2.20
C PRO A 46 4.97 -12.88 1.93
N ARG A 47 5.78 -11.85 2.21
CA ARG A 47 5.36 -10.45 2.12
C ARG A 47 4.91 -10.11 0.69
N GLU A 48 5.63 -10.63 -0.27
CA GLU A 48 5.43 -10.46 -1.70
C GLU A 48 4.05 -10.93 -2.17
N ARG A 49 3.39 -11.81 -1.41
CA ARG A 49 2.04 -12.28 -1.73
C ARG A 49 0.96 -11.22 -1.54
N THR A 50 1.13 -10.33 -0.57
CA THR A 50 0.14 -9.29 -0.24
C THR A 50 0.69 -7.87 -0.39
N HIS A 51 2.00 -7.69 -0.50
CA HIS A 51 2.60 -6.37 -0.66
C HIS A 51 3.37 -6.24 -1.97
N PHE A 52 3.45 -7.31 -2.78
CA PHE A 52 4.03 -7.30 -4.12
C PHE A 52 5.51 -6.85 -4.22
N ALA A 53 6.18 -6.68 -3.08
CA ALA A 53 7.58 -6.30 -2.98
C ALA A 53 8.23 -6.93 -1.74
N PRO A 54 9.54 -7.26 -1.79
CA PRO A 54 10.29 -7.72 -0.62
C PRO A 54 10.59 -6.55 0.33
N LEU A 55 11.09 -6.85 1.54
CA LEU A 55 11.58 -5.82 2.48
C LEU A 55 12.84 -5.09 1.98
N SER A 56 13.56 -5.70 1.04
CA SER A 56 14.71 -5.10 0.36
C SER A 56 14.33 -4.10 -0.74
N VAL A 57 13.06 -3.71 -0.85
CA VAL A 57 12.59 -2.74 -1.86
C VAL A 57 13.37 -1.42 -1.78
N GLU A 58 13.91 -0.98 -2.90
CA GLU A 58 14.72 0.24 -2.98
C GLU A 58 13.93 1.46 -3.47
N GLU A 59 12.88 1.22 -4.24
CA GLU A 59 12.11 2.28 -4.90
C GLU A 59 10.63 2.22 -4.49
N VAL A 60 10.09 3.38 -4.12
CA VAL A 60 8.66 3.57 -3.88
C VAL A 60 7.88 3.40 -5.19
N GLY A 61 6.77 2.69 -5.13
CA GLY A 61 5.95 2.28 -6.26
C GLY A 61 6.22 0.87 -6.78
N THR A 62 7.23 0.15 -6.26
CA THR A 62 7.60 -1.18 -6.75
C THR A 62 6.47 -2.19 -6.58
N GLY A 63 5.84 -2.22 -5.40
CA GLY A 63 4.71 -3.09 -5.10
C GLY A 63 3.49 -2.77 -5.94
N ALA A 64 3.14 -1.49 -6.08
CA ALA A 64 2.00 -1.08 -6.90
C ALA A 64 2.20 -1.45 -8.38
N ARG A 65 3.37 -1.20 -8.95
CA ARG A 65 3.70 -1.62 -10.32
C ARG A 65 3.66 -3.12 -10.49
N THR A 66 4.24 -3.87 -9.56
CA THR A 66 4.25 -5.33 -9.59
C THR A 66 2.83 -5.90 -9.50
N MET A 67 1.97 -5.31 -8.65
CA MET A 67 0.56 -5.67 -8.55
C MET A 67 -0.18 -5.48 -9.88
N LEU A 68 -0.08 -4.29 -10.48
CA LEU A 68 -0.79 -3.96 -11.72
C LEU A 68 -0.23 -4.70 -12.95
N GLN A 69 1.07 -5.02 -12.97
CA GLN A 69 1.66 -5.88 -14.00
C GLN A 69 1.16 -7.32 -13.89
N ARG A 70 0.98 -7.82 -12.66
CA ARG A 70 0.50 -9.19 -12.41
C ARG A 70 -1.01 -9.34 -12.61
N TYR A 71 -1.77 -8.30 -12.29
CA TYR A 71 -3.22 -8.24 -12.42
C TYR A 71 -3.65 -6.99 -13.20
N PRO A 72 -3.48 -6.97 -14.54
CA PRO A 72 -3.80 -5.81 -15.36
C PRO A 72 -5.28 -5.39 -15.28
N GLU A 73 -6.19 -6.31 -14.94
CA GLU A 73 -7.60 -6.03 -14.70
C GLU A 73 -7.86 -5.07 -13.52
N LEU A 74 -6.87 -4.88 -12.65
CA LEU A 74 -6.91 -3.89 -11.57
C LEU A 74 -6.53 -2.48 -12.06
N ALA A 75 -5.99 -2.33 -13.27
CA ALA A 75 -5.71 -1.05 -13.89
C ALA A 75 -6.94 -0.57 -14.69
N ASP A 76 -7.77 0.26 -14.05
CA ASP A 76 -8.90 1.02 -14.64
C ASP A 76 -9.68 0.27 -15.74
N HIS A 77 -10.24 -0.88 -15.38
CA HIS A 77 -11.04 -1.69 -16.28
C HIS A 77 -12.45 -1.07 -16.46
N PRO A 78 -13.02 -1.04 -17.68
CA PRO A 78 -14.34 -0.41 -17.95
C PRO A 78 -15.48 -0.91 -17.05
N ASP A 79 -15.44 -2.19 -16.68
CA ASP A 79 -16.45 -2.83 -15.84
C ASP A 79 -16.13 -2.78 -14.33
N MET A 80 -15.08 -2.06 -13.91
CA MET A 80 -14.70 -1.97 -12.51
C MET A 80 -15.73 -1.17 -11.71
N SER A 81 -16.32 -1.80 -10.70
CA SER A 81 -17.24 -1.09 -9.82
C SER A 81 -16.52 0.05 -9.07
N PRO A 82 -17.21 1.17 -8.79
CA PRO A 82 -16.63 2.25 -7.98
C PRO A 82 -16.09 1.80 -6.62
N ALA A 83 -16.75 0.84 -5.97
CA ALA A 83 -16.29 0.25 -4.70
C ALA A 83 -14.98 -0.55 -4.87
N THR A 84 -14.85 -1.33 -5.95
CA THR A 84 -13.60 -2.04 -6.28
C THR A 84 -12.48 -1.06 -6.58
N ARG A 85 -12.76 0.00 -7.34
CA ARG A 85 -11.79 1.06 -7.63
C ARG A 85 -11.30 1.71 -6.33
N ALA A 86 -12.21 2.06 -5.42
CA ALA A 86 -11.86 2.59 -4.11
C ALA A 86 -10.99 1.59 -3.31
N PHE A 87 -11.35 0.30 -3.28
CA PHE A 87 -10.52 -0.73 -2.64
C PHE A 87 -9.10 -0.78 -3.23
N VAL A 88 -8.94 -0.76 -4.56
CA VAL A 88 -7.63 -0.79 -5.22
C VAL A 88 -6.81 0.47 -4.88
N LEU A 89 -7.42 1.66 -4.88
CA LEU A 89 -6.75 2.90 -4.48
C LEU A 89 -6.25 2.83 -3.02
N GLY A 90 -7.06 2.28 -2.12
CA GLY A 90 -6.65 2.06 -0.73
C GLY A 90 -5.50 1.06 -0.64
N TYR A 91 -5.56 -0.02 -1.40
CA TYR A 91 -4.48 -1.00 -1.46
C TYR A 91 -3.17 -0.36 -1.94
N ILE A 92 -3.22 0.46 -2.97
CA ILE A 92 -2.06 1.21 -3.47
C ILE A 92 -1.53 2.15 -2.38
N SER A 93 -2.38 2.88 -1.66
CA SER A 93 -1.94 3.77 -0.59
C SER A 93 -1.17 3.03 0.51
N HIS A 94 -1.60 1.82 0.86
CA HIS A 94 -0.88 0.94 1.78
C HIS A 94 0.53 0.61 1.25
N LEU A 95 0.64 0.13 0.01
CA LEU A 95 1.93 -0.27 -0.59
C LEU A 95 2.91 0.90 -0.59
N ILE A 96 2.44 2.09 -0.98
CA ILE A 96 3.26 3.30 -1.01
C ILE A 96 3.70 3.72 0.40
N ALA A 97 2.79 3.71 1.39
CA ALA A 97 3.13 4.07 2.77
C ALA A 97 4.22 3.14 3.35
N ASP A 98 4.10 1.85 3.08
CA ASP A 98 5.08 0.84 3.48
C ASP A 98 6.45 1.07 2.85
N GLU A 99 6.49 1.31 1.54
CA GLU A 99 7.74 1.51 0.81
C GLU A 99 8.40 2.84 1.18
N VAL A 100 7.62 3.90 1.39
CA VAL A 100 8.12 5.17 1.94
C VAL A 100 8.71 4.94 3.32
N TRP A 101 8.02 4.23 4.22
CA TRP A 101 8.56 3.93 5.55
C TRP A 101 9.88 3.15 5.45
N ILE A 102 9.95 2.12 4.61
CA ILE A 102 11.16 1.31 4.44
C ILE A 102 12.33 2.17 3.95
N THR A 103 12.11 2.94 2.89
CA THR A 103 13.18 3.66 2.18
C THR A 103 13.60 4.96 2.87
N THR A 104 12.71 5.63 3.59
CA THR A 104 12.97 6.95 4.18
C THR A 104 13.16 6.92 5.70
N MET A 105 12.59 5.94 6.41
CA MET A 105 12.63 5.88 7.87
C MET A 105 13.39 4.66 8.38
N PHE A 106 12.96 3.45 8.00
CA PHE A 106 13.54 2.22 8.56
C PHE A 106 15.00 2.03 8.12
N ARG A 107 15.27 2.02 6.81
CA ARG A 107 16.61 1.74 6.30
C ARG A 107 17.65 2.78 6.74
N PRO A 108 17.39 4.09 6.65
CA PRO A 108 18.39 5.10 7.03
C PRO A 108 18.71 5.15 8.54
N HIS A 109 17.79 4.70 9.40
CA HIS A 109 17.90 4.92 10.85
C HIS A 109 17.98 3.64 11.69
N PHE A 110 17.57 2.49 11.15
CA PHE A 110 17.45 1.24 11.91
C PHE A 110 18.09 0.03 11.22
N ASP A 111 18.35 0.09 9.92
CA ASP A 111 19.02 -1.00 9.18
C ASP A 111 20.55 -0.88 9.30
N ASN A 112 21.07 -1.31 10.46
CA ASN A 112 22.47 -1.16 10.88
C ASN A 112 23.46 -2.13 10.16
N HIS A 113 23.36 -2.29 8.84
CA HIS A 113 24.37 -3.04 8.08
C HIS A 113 25.71 -2.27 7.93
N ASN A 114 25.79 -1.01 8.38
CA ASN A 114 27.01 -0.17 8.29
C ASN A 114 27.67 0.20 9.64
N MET A 115 27.30 -0.43 10.76
CA MET A 115 27.87 -0.10 12.08
C MET A 115 29.05 -1.01 12.50
N ILE A 116 29.70 -1.70 11.55
CA ILE A 116 30.91 -2.48 11.79
C ILE A 116 31.98 -2.12 10.74
N THR A 117 32.66 -1.00 10.95
CA THR A 117 33.99 -0.71 10.39
C THR A 117 34.83 -0.05 11.46
#